data_AF-A0A2N2FBF1-F1
#
_entry.id   AF-A0A2N2FBF1-F1
#
_cell.length_a   1.000
_cell.length_b   1.000
_cell.length_c   1.000
_cell.angle_alpha   90.00
_cell.angle_beta   90.00
_cell.angle_gamma   90.00
#
_symmetry.space_group_name_H-M   'P 1'
#
loop_
_entity.id
_entity.type
_entity.pdbx_description
1 polymer ?
#
loop_
_entity_poly.entity_id
_entity_poly.type
_entity_poly.pdbx_seq_one_letter_code
_entity_poly.pdbx_strand_id
1 'polypeptide(L)'
;MNVIAMQMKIKLEKILGTYKPILWNVALISIGSIIYAVGMNGVLVPQGFLNGGLVGIAILVHYLFPAVGIGFLYFVINIPLVIIGWLNISRRFMAYTLFGICFFSLATATIYPPVPAIEDPILAVLLAGVLCAVRGEVLFCVPWARQGGLILSAYI
;
A
#
# COMPACT_ATOMS: atom_id res chain seq x y z
N MET A 1 28.57 40.53 -2.09
CA MET A 1 27.58 39.47 -2.39
C MET A 1 27.48 38.58 -1.16
N ASN A 2 26.40 38.72 -0.37
CA ASN A 2 26.38 38.45 1.07
C ASN A 2 26.37 36.96 1.46
N VAL A 3 27.15 36.63 2.50
CA VAL A 3 27.21 35.33 3.19
C VAL A 3 25.82 34.81 3.59
N ILE A 4 24.88 35.73 3.89
CA ILE A 4 23.49 35.42 4.24
C ILE A 4 22.73 34.76 3.07
N ALA A 5 22.93 35.22 1.83
CA ALA A 5 22.27 34.64 0.65
C ALA A 5 22.80 33.22 0.35
N MET A 6 24.07 32.97 0.63
CA MET A 6 24.69 31.65 0.49
C MET A 6 24.17 30.66 1.54
N GLN A 7 24.05 31.09 2.80
CA GLN A 7 23.44 30.29 3.88
C GLN A 7 21.97 29.96 3.59
N MET A 8 21.22 30.90 3.02
CA MET A 8 19.82 30.71 2.67
C MET A 8 19.65 29.70 1.52
N LYS A 9 20.51 29.73 0.49
CA LYS A 9 20.56 28.71 -0.57
C LYS A 9 20.89 27.32 -0.03
N ILE A 10 21.93 27.21 0.80
CA ILE A 10 22.34 25.92 1.39
C ILE A 10 21.22 25.32 2.26
N LYS A 11 20.55 26.17 3.06
CA LYS A 11 19.40 25.73 3.86
C LYS A 11 18.27 25.26 2.92
N LEU A 12 17.95 26.01 1.87
CA LEU A 12 16.92 25.63 0.91
C LEU A 12 17.24 24.30 0.21
N GLU A 13 18.48 24.08 -0.22
CA GLU A 13 18.94 22.86 -0.88
C GLU A 13 18.91 21.63 0.06
N LYS A 14 19.30 21.81 1.33
CA LYS A 14 19.23 20.74 2.34
C LYS A 14 17.78 20.32 2.61
N ILE A 15 16.89 21.30 2.73
CA ILE A 15 15.50 20.99 3.00
C ILE A 15 14.86 20.39 1.70
N LEU A 16 15.19 20.90 0.50
CA LEU A 16 14.83 20.32 -0.82
C LEU A 16 15.27 18.87 -0.99
N GLY A 17 16.49 18.54 -0.58
CA GLY A 17 17.00 17.18 -0.58
C GLY A 17 16.25 16.25 0.38
N THR A 18 15.62 16.78 1.42
CA THR A 18 14.90 16.01 2.45
C THR A 18 13.47 15.67 2.02
N TYR A 19 12.75 16.55 1.30
CA TYR A 19 11.36 16.26 0.90
C TYR A 19 11.25 15.40 -0.37
N LYS A 20 12.23 15.50 -1.28
CA LYS A 20 12.26 14.72 -2.52
C LYS A 20 12.05 13.21 -2.31
N PRO A 21 12.73 12.54 -1.34
CA PRO A 21 12.50 11.12 -1.09
C PRO A 21 11.12 10.82 -0.47
N ILE A 22 10.56 11.75 0.31
CA ILE A 22 9.23 11.57 0.93
C ILE A 22 8.15 11.59 -0.16
N LEU A 23 8.19 12.58 -1.05
CA LEU A 23 7.29 12.67 -2.20
C LEU A 23 7.41 11.47 -3.13
N TRP A 24 8.64 11.00 -3.38
CA TRP A 24 8.88 9.80 -4.19
C TRP A 24 8.24 8.56 -3.57
N ASN A 25 8.42 8.34 -2.25
CA ASN A 25 7.82 7.21 -1.54
C ASN A 25 6.29 7.26 -1.57
N VAL A 26 5.71 8.43 -1.33
CA VAL A 26 4.26 8.64 -1.38
C VAL A 26 3.73 8.35 -2.79
N ALA A 27 4.38 8.85 -3.83
CA ALA A 27 3.99 8.61 -5.21
C ALA A 27 4.04 7.10 -5.56
N LEU A 28 5.11 6.41 -5.15
CA LEU A 28 5.23 4.96 -5.34
C LEU A 28 4.10 4.20 -4.64
N ILE A 29 3.83 4.51 -3.37
CA ILE A 29 2.74 3.87 -2.60
C ILE A 29 1.39 4.10 -3.29
N SER A 30 1.13 5.31 -3.77
CA SER A 30 -0.10 5.64 -4.48
C SER A 30 -0.24 4.87 -5.78
N ILE A 31 0.81 4.81 -6.61
CA ILE A 31 0.81 4.07 -7.88
C ILE A 31 0.59 2.58 -7.64
N GLY A 32 1.33 1.97 -6.71
CA GLY A 32 1.16 0.55 -6.37
C GLY A 32 -0.22 0.24 -5.82
N SER A 33 -0.80 1.16 -5.04
CA SER A 33 -2.16 1.02 -4.50
C SER A 33 -3.24 1.08 -5.60
N ILE A 34 -3.07 1.95 -6.60
CA ILE A 34 -3.98 2.05 -7.75
C ILE A 34 -3.92 0.79 -8.61
N ILE A 35 -2.71 0.33 -8.97
CA ILE A 35 -2.52 -0.89 -9.77
C ILE A 35 -3.16 -2.08 -9.07
N TYR A 36 -2.95 -2.20 -7.76
CA TYR A 36 -3.55 -3.27 -6.98
C TYR A 36 -5.07 -3.14 -6.84
N ALA A 37 -5.61 -1.93 -6.66
CA ALA A 37 -7.05 -1.71 -6.61
C ALA A 37 -7.74 -2.11 -7.93
N VAL A 38 -7.13 -1.77 -9.07
CA VAL A 38 -7.60 -2.18 -10.40
C VAL A 38 -7.58 -3.71 -10.53
N GLY A 39 -6.48 -4.36 -10.17
CA GLY A 39 -6.39 -5.82 -10.22
C GLY A 39 -7.34 -6.53 -9.25
N MET A 40 -7.56 -5.94 -8.08
CA MET A 40 -8.44 -6.49 -7.07
C MET A 40 -9.90 -6.43 -7.51
N ASN A 41 -10.41 -5.24 -7.87
CA ASN A 41 -11.80 -5.08 -8.28
C ASN A 41 -12.08 -5.67 -9.66
N GLY A 42 -11.10 -5.69 -10.56
CA GLY A 42 -11.25 -6.22 -11.91
C GLY A 42 -11.06 -7.73 -12.02
N VAL A 43 -10.15 -8.33 -11.25
CA VAL A 43 -9.78 -9.75 -11.42
C VAL A 43 -10.11 -10.57 -10.17
N LEU A 44 -9.67 -10.15 -8.98
CA LEU A 44 -9.84 -10.99 -7.78
C LEU A 44 -11.29 -11.13 -7.34
N VAL A 45 -12.02 -10.01 -7.23
CA VAL A 45 -13.41 -9.98 -6.76
C VAL A 45 -14.36 -10.76 -7.68
N PRO A 46 -14.39 -10.54 -9.01
CA PRO A 46 -15.32 -11.25 -9.88
C PRO A 46 -15.00 -12.74 -10.05
N GLN A 47 -13.73 -13.13 -9.89
CA GLN A 47 -13.31 -14.54 -9.99
C GLN A 47 -13.39 -15.31 -8.66
N GLY A 48 -13.81 -14.65 -7.57
CA GLY A 48 -13.93 -15.32 -6.27
C GLY A 48 -12.59 -15.57 -5.57
N PHE A 49 -11.48 -15.00 -6.05
CA PHE A 49 -10.15 -15.34 -5.54
C PHE A 49 -9.86 -14.67 -4.20
N LEU A 50 -9.23 -15.44 -3.33
CA LEU A 50 -8.74 -14.96 -2.04
C LEU A 50 -7.30 -14.52 -2.14
N ASN A 51 -7.03 -13.31 -1.67
CA ASN A 51 -5.67 -12.86 -1.42
C ASN A 51 -5.13 -13.44 -0.09
N GLY A 52 -3.82 -13.49 0.09
CA GLY A 52 -3.22 -13.76 1.40
C GLY A 52 -3.25 -12.54 2.33
N GLY A 53 -3.04 -12.77 3.62
CA GLY A 53 -2.91 -11.69 4.63
C GLY A 53 -4.21 -10.93 4.91
N LEU A 54 -4.09 -9.66 5.32
CA LEU A 54 -5.23 -8.84 5.80
C LEU A 54 -6.22 -8.47 4.69
N VAL A 55 -5.74 -8.33 3.46
CA VAL A 55 -6.61 -8.09 2.29
C VAL A 55 -7.49 -9.32 2.05
N GLY A 56 -6.94 -10.53 2.20
CA GLY A 56 -7.68 -11.79 2.12
C GLY A 56 -8.81 -11.89 3.14
N ILE A 57 -8.51 -11.52 4.40
CA ILE A 57 -9.51 -11.50 5.47
C ILE A 57 -10.61 -10.47 5.15
N ALA A 58 -10.25 -9.30 4.62
CA ALA A 58 -11.24 -8.30 4.20
C ALA A 58 -12.15 -8.81 3.07
N ILE A 59 -11.60 -9.54 2.08
CA ILE A 59 -12.39 -10.17 1.01
C ILE A 59 -13.31 -11.28 1.58
N LEU A 60 -12.80 -12.14 2.48
CA LEU A 60 -13.60 -13.18 3.12
C LEU A 60 -14.80 -12.59 3.86
N VAL A 61 -14.57 -11.55 4.65
CA VAL A 61 -15.63 -10.86 5.39
C VAL A 61 -16.60 -10.18 4.41
N HIS A 62 -16.12 -9.66 3.28
CA HIS A 62 -16.98 -9.11 2.23
C HIS A 62 -17.88 -10.17 1.60
N TYR A 63 -17.39 -11.41 1.39
CA TYR A 63 -18.23 -12.49 0.90
C TYR A 63 -19.33 -12.90 1.90
N LEU A 64 -19.05 -12.81 3.19
CA LEU A 64 -20.06 -13.04 4.24
C LEU A 64 -21.02 -11.86 4.41
N PHE A 65 -20.53 -10.63 4.20
CA PHE A 65 -21.27 -9.38 4.37
C PHE A 65 -21.09 -8.47 3.13
N PRO A 66 -21.82 -8.75 2.04
CA PRO A 66 -21.68 -8.01 0.78
C PRO A 66 -22.10 -6.54 0.87
N ALA A 67 -22.80 -6.15 1.94
CA ALA A 67 -23.19 -4.76 2.20
C ALA A 67 -22.02 -3.82 2.50
N VAL A 68 -20.84 -4.35 2.84
CA VAL A 68 -19.69 -3.55 3.30
C VAL A 68 -18.56 -3.58 2.29
N GLY A 69 -18.13 -2.43 1.79
CA GLY A 69 -17.05 -2.35 0.81
C GLY A 69 -15.71 -2.89 1.33
N ILE A 70 -14.96 -3.58 0.47
CA ILE A 70 -13.72 -4.27 0.86
C ILE A 70 -12.66 -3.30 1.39
N GLY A 71 -12.58 -2.09 0.82
CA GLY A 71 -11.67 -1.04 1.32
C GLY A 71 -11.96 -0.68 2.78
N PHE A 72 -13.23 -0.51 3.15
CA PHE A 72 -13.63 -0.21 4.52
C PHE A 72 -13.29 -1.35 5.49
N LEU A 73 -13.59 -2.60 5.09
CA LEU A 73 -13.22 -3.78 5.88
C LEU A 73 -11.71 -3.87 6.09
N TYR A 74 -10.93 -3.63 5.03
CA TYR A 74 -9.48 -3.59 5.11
C TYR A 74 -8.99 -2.50 6.07
N PHE A 75 -9.60 -1.29 6.04
CA PHE A 75 -9.27 -0.22 6.98
C PHE A 75 -9.51 -0.65 8.42
N VAL A 76 -10.71 -1.18 8.73
CA VAL A 76 -11.10 -1.62 10.08
C VAL A 76 -10.19 -2.73 10.60
N ILE A 77 -9.90 -3.75 9.79
CA ILE A 77 -9.02 -4.86 10.15
C ILE A 77 -7.59 -4.38 10.42
N ASN A 78 -7.14 -3.32 9.74
CA ASN A 78 -5.81 -2.76 9.96
C ASN A 78 -5.71 -1.89 11.21
N ILE A 79 -6.79 -1.33 11.75
CA ILE A 79 -6.75 -0.49 12.97
C ILE A 79 -6.03 -1.18 14.15
N PRO A 80 -6.38 -2.41 14.57
CA PRO A 80 -5.68 -3.06 15.69
C PRO A 80 -4.19 -3.28 15.39
N LEU A 81 -3.84 -3.60 14.15
CA LEU A 81 -2.45 -3.77 13.73
C LEU A 81 -1.68 -2.46 13.68
N VAL A 82 -2.34 -1.37 13.31
CA VAL A 82 -1.79 -0.02 13.36
C VAL A 82 -1.46 0.36 14.80
N ILE A 83 -2.34 0.03 15.75
CA ILE A 83 -2.11 0.28 17.18
C ILE A 83 -0.93 -0.53 17.70
N ILE A 84 -0.88 -1.83 17.40
CA ILE A 84 0.24 -2.71 17.81
C ILE A 84 1.56 -2.26 17.16
N GLY A 85 1.51 -1.90 15.87
CA GLY A 85 2.66 -1.40 15.12
C GLY A 85 3.15 -0.05 15.64
N TRP A 86 2.26 0.82 16.10
CA TRP A 86 2.63 2.11 16.69
C TRP A 86 3.45 1.96 17.99
N LEU A 87 3.20 0.89 18.75
CA LEU A 87 3.91 0.60 19.99
C LEU A 87 5.26 -0.07 19.74
N ASN A 88 5.36 -0.94 18.73
CA ASN A 88 6.55 -1.77 18.49
C ASN A 88 7.49 -1.26 17.38
N ILE A 89 7.03 -0.38 16.49
CA ILE A 89 7.76 0.05 15.29
C ILE A 89 7.95 1.58 15.29
N SER A 90 8.94 2.08 14.53
CA SER A 90 9.17 3.52 14.42
C SER A 90 7.93 4.29 13.93
N ARG A 91 7.64 5.43 14.57
CA ARG A 91 6.47 6.29 14.26
C ARG A 91 6.41 6.73 12.78
N ARG A 92 7.58 6.88 12.13
CA ARG A 92 7.68 7.26 10.71
C ARG A 92 7.13 6.15 9.81
N PHE A 93 7.48 4.90 10.07
CA PHE A 93 6.98 3.76 9.31
C PHE A 93 5.46 3.64 9.44
N MET A 94 4.95 3.81 10.66
CA MET A 94 3.52 3.70 10.93
C MET A 94 2.70 4.77 10.18
N ALA A 95 3.23 5.99 10.05
CA ALA A 95 2.58 7.06 9.28
C ALA A 95 2.46 6.73 7.78
N TYR A 96 3.51 6.14 7.16
CA TYR A 96 3.45 5.72 5.76
C TYR A 96 2.49 4.54 5.55
N THR A 97 2.49 3.58 6.48
CA THR A 97 1.56 2.44 6.43
C THR A 97 0.11 2.91 6.55
N LEU A 98 -0.18 3.83 7.48
CA LEU A 98 -1.51 4.41 7.62
C LEU A 98 -1.92 5.17 6.35
N PHE A 99 -1.02 5.98 5.78
CA PHE A 99 -1.27 6.66 4.51
C PHE A 99 -1.59 5.66 3.38
N GLY A 100 -0.79 4.58 3.26
CA GLY A 100 -1.02 3.54 2.27
C GLY A 100 -2.35 2.81 2.46
N ILE A 101 -2.73 2.48 3.71
CA ILE A 101 -4.02 1.85 4.02
C ILE A 101 -5.18 2.79 3.63
N CYS A 102 -5.13 4.06 4.03
CA CYS A 102 -6.15 5.04 3.69
C CYS A 102 -6.28 5.23 2.18
N PHE A 103 -5.16 5.44 1.49
CA PHE A 103 -5.14 5.66 0.05
C PHE A 103 -5.61 4.43 -0.72
N PHE A 104 -5.18 3.24 -0.29
CA PHE A 104 -5.61 1.98 -0.88
C PHE A 104 -7.11 1.72 -0.65
N SER A 105 -7.62 1.97 0.55
CA SER A 105 -9.05 1.90 0.85
C SER A 105 -9.86 2.87 -0.01
N LEU A 106 -9.34 4.06 -0.27
CA LEU A 106 -10.00 5.04 -1.13
C LEU A 106 -9.94 4.64 -2.61
N ALA A 107 -8.80 4.12 -3.07
CA ALA A 107 -8.63 3.66 -4.45
C ALA A 107 -9.55 2.47 -4.76
N THR A 108 -9.69 1.51 -3.84
CA THR A 108 -10.61 0.38 -3.98
C THR A 108 -12.08 0.77 -3.92
N ALA A 109 -12.42 1.89 -3.25
CA ALA A 109 -13.78 2.41 -3.20
C ALA A 109 -14.15 3.28 -4.42
N THR A 110 -13.18 3.84 -5.12
CA THR A 110 -13.43 4.76 -6.26
C THR A 110 -13.21 4.09 -7.62
N ILE A 111 -12.31 3.11 -7.71
CA ILE A 111 -11.90 2.51 -8.98
C ILE A 111 -12.64 1.18 -9.18
N TYR A 112 -13.68 1.19 -10.00
CA TYR A 112 -14.35 0.00 -10.49
C TYR A 112 -14.05 -0.17 -11.99
N PRO A 113 -12.94 -0.84 -12.35
CA PRO A 113 -12.65 -1.11 -13.75
C PRO A 113 -13.70 -2.10 -14.30
N PRO A 114 -14.06 -2.01 -15.58
CA PRO A 114 -14.91 -3.01 -16.21
C PRO A 114 -14.25 -4.38 -16.04
N VAL A 115 -15.02 -5.36 -15.60
CA VAL A 115 -14.54 -6.73 -15.34
C VAL A 115 -13.94 -7.27 -16.64
N PRO A 116 -12.62 -7.51 -16.74
CA PRO A 116 -12.09 -8.29 -17.84
C PRO A 116 -12.74 -9.67 -17.79
N ALA A 117 -13.46 -10.02 -18.86
CA ALA A 117 -14.01 -11.35 -19.07
C ALA A 117 -12.85 -12.31 -19.37
N ILE A 118 -12.09 -12.66 -18.34
CA ILE A 118 -11.09 -13.71 -18.42
C ILE A 118 -11.86 -15.02 -18.25
N GLU A 119 -12.05 -15.73 -19.36
CA GLU A 119 -12.78 -17.01 -19.39
C GLU A 119 -11.97 -18.13 -18.72
N ASP A 120 -10.63 -18.03 -18.73
CA ASP A 120 -9.73 -19.03 -18.16
C ASP A 120 -9.33 -18.69 -16.70
N PRO A 121 -9.73 -19.50 -15.71
CA PRO A 121 -9.44 -19.23 -14.31
C PRO A 121 -7.94 -19.27 -13.98
N ILE A 122 -7.15 -20.10 -14.69
CA ILE A 122 -5.69 -20.17 -14.52
C ILE A 122 -5.02 -18.85 -14.91
N LEU A 123 -5.44 -18.26 -16.03
CA LEU A 123 -4.89 -16.98 -16.49
C LEU A 123 -5.26 -15.85 -15.52
N ALA A 124 -6.49 -15.89 -14.99
CA ALA A 124 -6.94 -14.93 -13.99
C ALA A 124 -6.13 -15.03 -12.68
N VAL A 125 -5.80 -16.24 -12.20
CA VAL A 125 -4.91 -16.42 -11.02
C VAL A 125 -3.51 -15.89 -11.28
N LEU A 126 -2.93 -16.13 -12.46
CA LEU A 126 -1.60 -15.65 -12.80
C LEU A 126 -1.56 -14.11 -12.86
N LEU A 127 -2.54 -13.49 -13.51
CA LEU A 127 -2.70 -12.04 -13.55
C LEU A 127 -2.89 -11.45 -12.15
N ALA A 128 -3.77 -12.05 -11.35
CA ALA A 128 -3.97 -11.67 -9.95
C ALA A 128 -2.65 -11.75 -9.17
N GLY A 129 -1.88 -12.84 -9.31
CA GLY A 129 -0.60 -13.04 -8.65
C GLY A 129 0.44 -11.97 -9.02
N VAL A 130 0.57 -11.65 -10.30
CA VAL A 130 1.49 -10.59 -10.78
C VAL A 130 1.08 -9.22 -10.25
N LEU A 131 -0.21 -8.88 -10.29
CA LEU A 131 -0.72 -7.60 -9.77
C LEU A 131 -0.50 -7.47 -8.26
N CYS A 132 -0.57 -8.59 -7.53
CA CYS A 132 -0.25 -8.64 -6.11
C CYS A 132 1.25 -8.48 -5.83
N ALA A 133 2.10 -9.12 -6.63
CA ALA A 133 3.55 -9.01 -6.51
C ALA A 133 4.03 -7.57 -6.77
N VAL A 134 3.51 -6.90 -7.80
CA VAL A 134 3.85 -5.50 -8.13
C VAL A 134 3.57 -4.58 -6.94
N ARG A 135 2.44 -4.75 -6.24
CA ARG A 135 2.16 -3.98 -5.01
C ARG A 135 3.22 -4.23 -3.92
N GLY A 136 3.56 -5.50 -3.70
CA GLY A 136 4.52 -5.91 -2.68
C GLY A 136 5.93 -5.36 -2.95
N GLU A 137 6.38 -5.43 -4.21
CA GLU A 137 7.67 -4.92 -4.65
C GLU A 137 7.76 -3.39 -4.57
N VAL A 138 6.72 -2.68 -5.01
CA VAL A 138 6.66 -1.21 -4.92
C VAL A 138 6.73 -0.74 -3.46
N LEU A 139 6.14 -1.49 -2.53
CA LEU A 139 6.28 -1.23 -1.10
C LEU A 139 7.70 -1.57 -0.59
N PHE A 140 8.32 -2.64 -1.09
CA PHE A 140 9.68 -3.05 -0.71
C PHE A 140 10.78 -2.10 -1.23
N CYS A 141 10.53 -1.41 -2.33
CA CYS A 141 11.40 -0.35 -2.86
C CYS A 141 11.46 0.89 -1.96
N VAL A 142 10.54 1.03 -1.00
CA VAL A 142 10.60 2.08 0.03
C VAL A 142 11.63 1.67 1.10
N PRO A 143 12.73 2.44 1.31
CA PRO A 143 13.84 2.05 2.17
C PRO A 143 13.44 1.65 3.61
N TRP A 144 12.36 2.22 4.12
CA TRP A 144 11.84 1.98 5.47
C TRP A 144 11.07 0.66 5.59
N ALA A 145 10.41 0.20 4.53
CA ALA A 145 9.73 -1.10 4.50
C ALA A 145 10.74 -2.25 4.53
N ARG A 146 11.89 -2.06 3.87
CA ARG A 146 13.03 -2.98 3.91
C ARG A 146 13.59 -3.13 5.32
N GLN A 147 13.61 -2.04 6.11
CA GLN A 147 14.05 -2.09 7.50
C GLN A 147 13.12 -2.92 8.37
N GLY A 148 11.79 -2.85 8.19
CA GLY A 148 10.79 -3.62 8.95
C GLY A 148 10.98 -5.15 8.90
N GLY A 149 11.35 -5.71 7.73
CA GLY A 149 11.68 -7.13 7.59
C GLY A 149 13.07 -7.50 8.14
N LEU A 150 14.03 -6.57 8.05
CA LEU A 150 15.36 -6.72 8.66
C LEU A 150 15.32 -6.73 10.20
N ILE A 151 14.35 -6.05 10.83
CA ILE A 151 14.21 -6.09 12.31
C ILE A 151 13.74 -7.47 12.78
N LEU A 152 12.90 -8.19 12.00
CA LEU A 152 12.49 -9.55 12.35
C LEU A 152 13.65 -10.55 12.17
N SER A 153 14.43 -10.42 11.09
CA SER A 153 15.61 -11.28 10.83
C SER A 153 16.78 -11.01 11.79
N ALA A 154 16.79 -9.87 12.48
CA ALA A 154 17.81 -9.56 13.48
C ALA A 154 17.47 -10.10 14.88
N TYR A 155 16.24 -10.60 15.08
CA TYR A 155 15.72 -11.12 16.36
C TYR A 155 15.41 -12.63 16.34
N ILE A 156 15.69 -13.33 15.23
CA ILE A 156 15.64 -14.78 15.07
C ILE A 156 17.05 -15.26 14.74
#